data_AF-A0A0Q9TT02-F1
#
_entry.id   AF-A0A0Q9TT02-F1
#
_cell.length_a   1.000
_cell.length_b   1.000
_cell.length_c   1.000
_cell.angle_alpha   90.00
_cell.angle_beta   90.00
_cell.angle_gamma   90.00
#
_symmetry.space_group_name_H-M   'P 1'
#
loop_
_entity.id
_entity.type
_entity.pdbx_description
1 polymer ?
#
loop_
_entity_poly.entity_id
_entity_poly.type
_entity_poly.pdbx_seq_one_letter_code
_entity_poly.pdbx_strand_id
1 'polypeptide(L)'
;MGTTHDWSRAVDTDHLDEIRTNAGAFAAGGPVRLVLEVLAYPVDEAVEGRTTRIRVVLHADGSVSVADDGRGTETRVDEDGVARVKPIMATKDLRFYGRDDAPLLPDGSPRAGISVVAALSEWVVHTNRRAEGGWSQRFEHGLPQGVLGAVPGQASTGTVVQFRPDPALVPGSLTADEVRAAAQAYTGVVPIEVVAESV
;
A
#
# COMPACT_ATOMS: atom_id res chain seq x y z
N MET A 1 11.94 -14.75 -14.51
CA MET A 1 11.73 -13.87 -13.34
C MET A 1 10.73 -14.54 -12.43
N GLY A 2 11.05 -14.73 -11.15
CA GLY A 2 10.09 -15.25 -10.17
C GLY A 2 8.93 -14.27 -9.95
N THR A 3 7.76 -14.76 -9.57
CA THR A 3 6.66 -13.89 -9.18
C THR A 3 6.97 -13.27 -7.82
N THR A 4 6.59 -12.02 -7.61
CA THR A 4 6.80 -11.36 -6.32
C THR A 4 5.82 -11.85 -5.24
N HIS A 5 4.75 -12.53 -5.65
CA HIS A 5 3.66 -13.01 -4.79
C HIS A 5 3.21 -14.37 -5.32
N ASP A 6 2.64 -15.20 -4.46
CA ASP A 6 2.01 -16.47 -4.85
C ASP A 6 0.67 -16.19 -5.52
N TRP A 7 0.57 -16.49 -6.83
CA TRP A 7 -0.66 -16.33 -7.60
C TRP A 7 -1.63 -17.51 -7.46
N SER A 8 -1.21 -18.61 -6.82
CA SER A 8 -2.05 -19.80 -6.63
C SER A 8 -3.09 -19.62 -5.52
N ARG A 9 -2.90 -18.63 -4.64
CA ARG A 9 -3.83 -18.29 -3.56
C ARG A 9 -4.26 -16.82 -3.66
N ALA A 10 -5.54 -16.56 -3.46
CA ALA A 10 -6.05 -15.19 -3.41
C ALA A 10 -5.82 -14.54 -2.04
N VAL A 11 -5.80 -15.35 -0.97
CA VAL A 11 -5.65 -14.93 0.42
C VAL A 11 -4.78 -15.96 1.15
N ASP A 12 -3.87 -15.47 2.00
CA ASP A 12 -3.09 -16.26 2.94
C ASP A 12 -3.45 -15.82 4.36
N THR A 13 -4.41 -16.52 4.99
CA THR A 13 -4.94 -16.13 6.31
C THR A 13 -3.89 -16.27 7.40
N ASP A 14 -3.07 -17.32 7.34
CA ASP A 14 -2.02 -17.58 8.33
C ASP A 14 -0.99 -16.45 8.32
N HIS A 15 -0.61 -15.96 7.13
CA HIS A 15 0.23 -14.76 6.97
C HIS A 15 -0.40 -13.52 7.61
N LEU A 16 -1.69 -13.26 7.35
CA LEU A 16 -2.37 -12.10 7.91
C LEU A 16 -2.50 -12.19 9.45
N ASP A 17 -2.74 -13.38 9.99
CA ASP A 17 -2.78 -13.64 11.44
C ASP A 17 -1.39 -13.51 12.07
N GLU A 18 -0.33 -13.96 11.39
CA GLU A 18 1.07 -13.80 11.81
C GLU A 18 1.41 -12.31 11.96
N ILE A 19 1.04 -11.48 10.98
CA ILE A 19 1.25 -10.03 11.03
C ILE A 19 0.51 -9.42 12.23
N ARG A 20 -0.77 -9.72 12.42
CA ARG A 20 -1.58 -9.17 13.52
C ARG A 20 -1.04 -9.57 14.89
N THR A 21 -0.66 -10.83 15.04
CA THR A 21 -0.06 -11.36 16.27
C THR A 21 1.24 -10.64 16.63
N ASN A 22 1.98 -10.18 15.61
CA ASN A 22 3.26 -9.49 15.77
C ASN A 22 3.19 -7.99 15.39
N ALA A 23 2.01 -7.36 15.56
CA ALA A 23 1.77 -5.98 15.12
C ALA A 23 2.81 -4.99 15.66
N GLY A 24 3.23 -5.15 16.92
CA GLY A 24 4.24 -4.30 17.56
C GLY A 24 5.62 -4.35 16.87
N ALA A 25 5.98 -5.45 16.21
CA ALA A 25 7.21 -5.56 15.44
C ALA A 25 7.07 -4.92 14.05
N PHE A 26 5.94 -5.16 13.37
CA PHE A 26 5.70 -4.67 12.01
C PHE A 26 5.36 -3.18 11.94
N ALA A 27 4.80 -2.62 13.01
CA ALA A 27 4.46 -1.21 13.14
C ALA A 27 5.25 -0.55 14.28
N ALA A 28 6.48 -1.00 14.53
CA ALA A 28 7.40 -0.33 15.45
C ALA A 28 7.62 1.12 14.98
N GLY A 29 7.17 2.09 15.78
CA GLY A 29 7.12 3.51 15.38
C GLY A 29 5.72 4.05 15.08
N GLY A 30 4.68 3.22 15.20
CA GLY A 30 3.29 3.63 15.08
C GLY A 30 2.82 3.75 13.63
N PRO A 31 1.72 4.47 13.37
CA PRO A 31 1.04 4.43 12.08
C PRO A 31 1.86 5.04 10.93
N VAL A 32 2.86 5.89 11.21
CA VAL A 32 3.75 6.45 10.17
C VAL A 32 4.56 5.36 9.46
N ARG A 33 4.88 4.26 10.16
CA ARG A 33 5.53 3.08 9.56
C ARG A 33 4.70 2.50 8.43
N LEU A 34 3.37 2.43 8.61
CA LEU A 34 2.47 1.93 7.56
C LEU A 34 2.45 2.85 6.34
N VAL A 35 2.55 4.16 6.54
CA VAL A 35 2.66 5.15 5.44
C VAL A 35 3.94 4.92 4.64
N LEU A 36 5.08 4.63 5.29
CA LEU A 36 6.33 4.32 4.62
C LEU A 36 6.26 3.06 3.75
N GLU A 37 5.59 2.00 4.23
CA GLU A 37 5.37 0.78 3.44
C GLU A 37 4.59 1.06 2.15
N VAL A 38 3.57 1.92 2.22
CA VAL A 38 2.80 2.34 1.05
C VAL A 38 3.63 3.24 0.13
N LEU A 39 4.37 4.22 0.68
CA LEU A 39 5.21 5.15 -0.09
C LEU A 39 6.34 4.46 -0.85
N ALA A 40 6.86 3.34 -0.34
CA ALA A 40 7.95 2.63 -0.99
C ALA A 40 7.57 2.17 -2.42
N TYR A 41 6.31 1.80 -2.68
CA TYR A 41 5.88 1.38 -4.02
C TYR A 41 5.99 2.49 -5.08
N PRO A 42 5.34 3.66 -4.94
CA PRO A 42 5.45 4.72 -5.93
C PRO A 42 6.84 5.36 -6.00
N VAL A 43 7.66 5.26 -4.93
CA VAL A 43 9.07 5.65 -4.96
C VAL A 43 9.89 4.70 -5.85
N ASP A 44 9.68 3.38 -5.76
CA ASP A 44 10.31 2.41 -6.68
C ASP A 44 9.93 2.72 -8.13
N GLU A 45 8.65 3.05 -8.38
CA GLU A 45 8.18 3.44 -9.71
C GLU A 45 8.85 4.73 -10.20
N ALA A 46 9.09 5.70 -9.32
CA ALA A 46 9.80 6.93 -9.64
C ALA A 46 11.29 6.70 -9.99
N VAL A 47 11.97 5.80 -9.27
CA VAL A 47 13.35 5.38 -9.60
C VAL A 47 13.43 4.79 -11.01
N GLU A 48 12.37 4.11 -11.44
CA GLU A 48 12.25 3.56 -12.79
C GLU A 48 11.65 4.54 -13.82
N GLY A 49 11.51 5.82 -13.46
CA GLY A 49 11.02 6.88 -14.33
C GLY A 49 9.53 6.81 -14.69
N ARG A 50 8.72 6.09 -13.89
CA ARG A 50 7.28 5.88 -14.15
C ARG A 50 6.35 6.77 -13.35
N THR A 51 6.79 7.27 -12.20
CA THR A 51 6.01 8.16 -11.32
C THR A 51 6.69 9.52 -11.28
N THR A 52 5.92 10.59 -11.41
CA THR A 52 6.44 11.97 -11.39
C THR A 52 6.01 12.74 -10.15
N ARG A 53 4.98 12.28 -9.43
CA ARG A 53 4.52 12.91 -8.19
C ARG A 53 3.80 11.90 -7.28
N ILE A 54 3.90 12.16 -5.98
CA ILE A 54 3.15 11.45 -4.96
C ILE A 54 2.38 12.48 -4.13
N ARG A 55 1.14 12.16 -3.77
CA ARG A 55 0.31 12.95 -2.87
C ARG A 55 -0.15 12.09 -1.70
N VAL A 56 0.12 12.57 -0.49
CA VAL A 56 -0.33 11.99 0.76
C VAL A 56 -1.36 12.91 1.40
N VAL A 57 -2.54 12.37 1.72
CA VAL A 57 -3.63 13.12 2.37
C VAL A 57 -3.98 12.46 3.68
N LEU A 58 -3.90 13.21 4.77
CA LEU A 58 -4.45 12.81 6.07
C LEU A 58 -5.89 13.31 6.15
N HIS A 59 -6.81 12.38 6.45
CA HIS A 59 -8.25 12.63 6.49
C HIS A 59 -8.75 12.82 7.92
N ALA A 60 -9.87 13.53 8.08
CA ALA A 60 -10.44 13.83 9.40
C ALA A 60 -10.93 12.59 10.17
N ASP A 61 -11.19 11.47 9.48
CA ASP A 61 -11.58 10.19 10.09
C ASP A 61 -10.40 9.37 10.64
N GLY A 62 -9.18 9.90 10.53
CA GLY A 62 -7.93 9.24 10.90
C GLY A 62 -7.37 8.31 9.81
N SER A 63 -8.01 8.22 8.64
CA SER A 63 -7.45 7.53 7.48
C SER A 63 -6.39 8.38 6.78
N VAL A 64 -5.58 7.72 5.96
CA VAL A 64 -4.57 8.36 5.11
C VAL A 64 -4.66 7.77 3.71
N SER A 65 -4.56 8.61 2.69
CA SER A 65 -4.43 8.19 1.30
C SER A 65 -3.06 8.54 0.74
N VAL A 66 -2.48 7.60 -0.01
CA VAL A 66 -1.27 7.81 -0.81
C VAL A 66 -1.65 7.57 -2.27
N ALA A 67 -1.46 8.59 -3.10
CA ALA A 67 -1.76 8.58 -4.52
C ALA A 67 -0.51 8.88 -5.35
N ASP A 68 -0.32 8.10 -6.40
CA ASP A 68 0.72 8.33 -7.41
C ASP A 68 0.10 8.49 -8.81
N ASP A 69 0.93 8.94 -9.75
CA ASP A 69 0.63 9.01 -11.18
C ASP A 69 1.43 7.98 -12.00
N GLY A 70 1.81 6.87 -11.36
CA GLY A 70 2.56 5.79 -11.96
C GLY A 70 1.77 4.97 -12.98
N ARG A 71 2.29 3.80 -13.34
CA ARG A 71 1.62 2.87 -14.29
C ARG A 71 0.41 2.14 -13.70
N GLY A 72 0.22 2.21 -12.38
CA GLY A 72 -0.76 1.40 -11.65
C GLY A 72 -0.28 -0.03 -11.38
N THR A 73 -0.97 -0.71 -10.48
CA THR A 73 -0.70 -2.11 -10.10
C THR A 73 -0.97 -3.08 -11.25
N GLU A 74 -0.08 -4.06 -11.43
CA GLU A 74 -0.22 -5.12 -12.44
C GLU A 74 -1.55 -5.89 -12.26
N THR A 75 -2.28 -6.06 -13.36
CA THR A 75 -3.54 -6.82 -13.42
C THR A 75 -3.38 -7.89 -14.48
N ARG A 76 -3.76 -9.13 -14.18
CA ARG A 76 -3.81 -10.23 -15.15
C ARG A 76 -5.25 -10.42 -15.59
N VAL A 77 -5.46 -10.94 -16.79
CA VAL A 77 -6.77 -11.42 -17.23
C VAL A 77 -6.64 -12.92 -17.38
N ASP A 78 -7.59 -13.68 -16.83
CA ASP A 78 -7.59 -15.13 -17.00
C ASP A 78 -8.26 -15.57 -18.31
N GLU A 79 -8.33 -16.89 -18.53
CA GLU A 79 -8.86 -17.50 -19.75
C GLU A 79 -10.34 -17.15 -20.00
N ASP A 80 -11.09 -16.82 -18.93
CA ASP A 80 -12.50 -16.44 -18.97
C ASP A 80 -12.69 -14.92 -19.15
N GLY A 81 -11.61 -14.16 -19.31
CA GLY A 81 -11.66 -12.70 -19.46
C GLY A 81 -11.83 -11.95 -18.14
N VAL A 82 -11.70 -12.62 -16.99
CA VAL A 82 -11.87 -12.01 -15.67
C VAL A 82 -10.55 -11.41 -15.19
N ALA A 83 -10.59 -10.14 -14.78
CA ALA A 83 -9.45 -9.45 -14.21
C ALA A 83 -9.05 -10.08 -12.86
N ARG A 84 -7.84 -10.64 -12.80
CA ARG A 84 -7.16 -11.10 -11.59
C ARG A 84 -6.22 -10.02 -11.09
N VAL A 85 -6.62 -9.42 -9.98
CA VAL A 85 -5.76 -8.53 -9.21
C VAL A 85 -4.66 -9.32 -8.55
N LYS A 86 -3.42 -8.81 -8.63
CA LYS A 86 -2.30 -9.37 -7.89
C LYS A 86 -2.62 -9.38 -6.38
N PRO A 87 -2.44 -10.51 -5.66
CA PRO A 87 -2.92 -10.65 -4.27
C PRO A 87 -2.05 -9.91 -3.23
N ILE A 88 -1.58 -8.71 -3.55
CA ILE A 88 -0.59 -7.96 -2.78
C ILE A 88 -1.04 -7.58 -1.37
N MET A 89 -2.34 -7.44 -1.16
CA MET A 89 -2.91 -7.08 0.13
C MET A 89 -3.10 -8.28 1.06
N ALA A 90 -3.10 -9.50 0.52
CA ALA A 90 -3.53 -10.69 1.25
C ALA A 90 -2.49 -11.81 1.27
N THR A 91 -1.31 -11.61 0.66
CA THR A 91 -0.22 -12.60 0.66
C THR A 91 1.15 -11.95 0.91
N LYS A 92 2.17 -12.77 1.18
CA LYS A 92 3.57 -12.35 1.34
C LYS A 92 4.13 -11.74 0.05
N ASP A 93 4.85 -10.61 0.16
CA ASP A 93 5.76 -10.18 -0.90
C ASP A 93 7.08 -10.94 -0.73
N LEU A 94 7.32 -11.91 -1.61
CA LEU A 94 8.46 -12.83 -1.55
C LEU A 94 9.83 -12.14 -1.73
N ARG A 95 9.84 -10.87 -2.14
CA ARG A 95 11.06 -10.07 -2.22
C ARG A 95 11.48 -9.49 -0.87
N PHE A 96 10.55 -9.35 0.07
CA PHE A 96 10.73 -8.51 1.25
C PHE A 96 10.42 -9.26 2.55
N TYR A 97 9.30 -9.97 2.61
CA TYR A 97 8.81 -10.58 3.85
C TYR A 97 9.74 -11.70 4.33
N GLY A 98 10.28 -11.54 5.55
CA GLY A 98 11.14 -12.54 6.20
C GLY A 98 12.52 -12.70 5.55
N ARG A 99 12.98 -11.70 4.78
CA ARG A 99 14.28 -11.72 4.09
C ARG A 99 15.31 -10.84 4.77
N ASP A 100 16.50 -11.38 4.99
CA ASP A 100 17.63 -10.66 5.60
C ASP A 100 18.17 -9.53 4.72
N ASP A 101 17.94 -9.60 3.41
CA ASP A 101 18.38 -8.63 2.40
C ASP A 101 17.25 -7.71 1.92
N ALA A 102 16.13 -7.62 2.66
CA ALA A 102 15.03 -6.73 2.33
C ALA A 102 15.49 -5.25 2.35
N PRO A 103 15.12 -4.42 1.36
CA PRO A 103 15.43 -3.00 1.36
C PRO A 103 14.91 -2.30 2.62
N LEU A 104 15.67 -1.35 3.16
CA LEU A 104 15.26 -0.59 4.32
C LEU A 104 14.33 0.57 3.94
N LEU A 105 13.35 0.83 4.79
CA LEU A 105 12.58 2.07 4.74
C LEU A 105 13.36 3.22 5.42
N PRO A 106 12.92 4.49 5.30
CA PRO A 106 13.59 5.65 5.89
C PRO A 106 13.78 5.59 7.40
N ASP A 107 12.95 4.84 8.10
CA ASP A 107 13.05 4.58 9.55
C ASP A 107 14.09 3.50 9.90
N GLY A 108 14.79 2.95 8.91
CA GLY A 108 15.81 1.90 9.07
C GLY A 108 15.26 0.49 9.21
N SER A 109 13.93 0.30 9.21
CA SER A 109 13.32 -1.02 9.37
C SER A 109 13.15 -1.73 8.02
N PRO A 110 13.39 -3.07 7.95
CA PRO A 110 13.26 -3.83 6.71
C PRO A 110 11.86 -3.72 6.13
N ARG A 111 11.73 -3.51 4.82
CA ARG A 111 10.43 -3.51 4.15
C ARG A 111 9.77 -4.88 4.31
N ALA A 112 8.48 -4.89 4.61
CA ALA A 112 7.70 -6.11 4.75
C ALA A 112 6.64 -6.26 3.64
N GLY A 113 6.20 -5.14 3.06
CA GLY A 113 5.22 -5.11 1.97
C GLY A 113 3.82 -4.69 2.43
N ILE A 114 2.98 -4.40 1.43
CA ILE A 114 1.68 -3.74 1.65
C ILE A 114 0.63 -4.62 2.34
N SER A 115 0.83 -5.95 2.38
CA SER A 115 -0.03 -6.83 3.18
C SER A 115 0.09 -6.57 4.69
N VAL A 116 1.21 -6.01 5.17
CA VAL A 116 1.32 -5.52 6.56
C VAL A 116 0.35 -4.37 6.81
N VAL A 117 0.31 -3.40 5.91
CA VAL A 117 -0.62 -2.26 5.98
C VAL A 117 -2.05 -2.76 5.96
N ALA A 118 -2.36 -3.72 5.08
CA ALA A 118 -3.70 -4.29 4.98
C ALA A 118 -4.12 -5.05 6.24
N ALA A 119 -3.24 -5.89 6.81
CA ALA A 119 -3.53 -6.67 8.00
C ALA A 119 -3.70 -5.81 9.27
N LEU A 120 -2.94 -4.72 9.38
CA LEU A 120 -2.91 -3.82 10.54
C LEU A 120 -3.84 -2.60 10.42
N SER A 121 -4.67 -2.56 9.38
CA SER A 121 -5.69 -1.54 9.19
C SER A 121 -7.08 -2.13 9.42
N GLU A 122 -7.99 -1.33 10.01
CA GLU A 122 -9.41 -1.68 10.02
C GLU A 122 -9.91 -1.89 8.60
N TRP A 123 -9.46 -1.01 7.69
CA TRP A 123 -9.73 -1.14 6.27
C TRP A 123 -8.66 -0.52 5.38
N VAL A 124 -8.58 -1.04 4.16
CA VAL A 124 -7.81 -0.48 3.05
C VAL A 124 -8.68 -0.46 1.80
N VAL A 125 -8.64 0.62 1.04
CA VAL A 125 -9.17 0.72 -0.32
C VAL A 125 -8.00 0.90 -1.27
N HIS A 126 -7.79 -0.08 -2.15
CA HIS A 126 -6.79 -0.02 -3.20
C HIS A 126 -7.50 0.23 -4.52
N THR A 127 -7.22 1.38 -5.12
CA THR A 127 -7.73 1.79 -6.43
C THR A 127 -6.58 1.86 -7.43
N ASN A 128 -6.67 1.05 -8.47
CA ASN A 128 -5.76 1.04 -9.61
C ASN A 128 -6.43 1.76 -10.79
N ARG A 129 -5.75 2.74 -11.39
CA ARG A 129 -6.24 3.54 -12.52
C ARG A 129 -5.36 3.31 -13.74
N ARG A 130 -5.98 3.00 -14.89
CA ARG A 130 -5.32 2.74 -16.17
C ARG A 130 -6.14 3.33 -17.33
N ALA A 131 -5.52 3.48 -18.49
CA ALA A 131 -6.15 4.09 -19.67
C ALA A 131 -7.31 3.24 -20.22
N GLU A 132 -7.14 1.93 -20.19
CA GLU A 132 -8.08 0.90 -20.64
C GLU A 132 -9.21 0.60 -19.64
N GLY A 133 -9.15 1.18 -18.43
CA GLY A 133 -9.99 0.81 -17.30
C GLY A 133 -9.19 0.18 -16.17
N GLY A 134 -9.64 0.43 -14.95
CA GLY A 134 -8.98 -0.01 -13.73
C GLY A 134 -9.94 -0.73 -12.78
N TRP A 135 -9.54 -0.79 -11.52
CA TRP A 135 -10.32 -1.47 -10.49
C TRP A 135 -10.14 -0.85 -9.11
N SER A 136 -11.10 -1.10 -8.22
CA SER A 136 -11.02 -0.75 -6.80
C SER A 136 -11.46 -1.94 -5.95
N GLN A 137 -10.70 -2.21 -4.88
CA GLN A 137 -10.99 -3.30 -3.95
C GLN A 137 -10.86 -2.79 -2.52
N ARG A 138 -11.90 -3.00 -1.71
CA ARG A 138 -11.84 -2.81 -0.25
C ARG A 138 -11.33 -4.09 0.41
N PHE A 139 -10.56 -3.92 1.46
CA PHE A 139 -10.07 -4.96 2.37
C PHE A 139 -10.37 -4.55 3.81
N GLU A 140 -10.64 -5.52 4.67
CA GLU A 140 -10.78 -5.34 6.12
C GLU A 140 -9.86 -6.34 6.80
N HIS A 141 -8.91 -5.86 7.61
CA HIS A 141 -7.83 -6.66 8.19
C HIS A 141 -7.13 -7.58 7.16
N GLY A 142 -6.90 -7.06 5.95
CA GLY A 142 -6.25 -7.76 4.84
C GLY A 142 -7.16 -8.69 4.03
N LEU A 143 -8.39 -8.92 4.45
CA LEU A 143 -9.34 -9.78 3.76
C LEU A 143 -10.15 -8.98 2.73
N PRO A 144 -10.21 -9.40 1.45
CA PRO A 144 -10.96 -8.71 0.41
C PRO A 144 -12.47 -8.70 0.71
N GLN A 145 -13.11 -7.56 0.48
CA GLN A 145 -14.54 -7.33 0.75
C GLN A 145 -15.33 -7.13 -0.54
N GLY A 146 -16.41 -7.90 -0.71
CA GLY A 146 -17.28 -7.80 -1.88
C GLY A 146 -16.59 -8.17 -3.20
N VAL A 147 -17.19 -7.74 -4.30
CA VAL A 147 -16.64 -7.95 -5.66
C VAL A 147 -15.70 -6.82 -6.05
N LEU A 148 -14.77 -7.13 -6.95
CA LEU A 148 -13.86 -6.14 -7.52
C LEU A 148 -14.65 -5.05 -8.26
N GLY A 149 -14.53 -3.81 -7.82
CA GLY A 149 -15.22 -2.67 -8.42
C GLY A 149 -14.51 -2.21 -9.70
N ALA A 150 -15.26 -2.00 -10.79
CA ALA A 150 -14.70 -1.45 -12.01
C ALA A 150 -14.44 0.06 -11.87
N VAL A 151 -13.29 0.52 -12.35
CA VAL A 151 -12.95 1.95 -12.45
C VAL A 151 -12.89 2.32 -13.94
N PRO A 152 -13.66 3.32 -14.41
CA PRO A 152 -13.61 3.75 -15.80
C PRO A 152 -12.20 4.15 -16.24
N GLY A 153 -11.87 3.87 -17.50
CA GLY A 153 -10.61 4.29 -18.09
C GLY A 153 -10.48 5.82 -18.14
N GLN A 154 -9.29 6.32 -17.82
CA GLN A 154 -8.98 7.75 -17.84
C GLN A 154 -7.59 7.99 -18.40
N ALA A 155 -7.34 9.18 -18.96
CA ALA A 155 -6.02 9.52 -19.50
C ALA A 155 -4.91 9.48 -18.43
N SER A 156 -5.25 9.76 -17.17
CA SER A 156 -4.34 9.62 -16.03
C SER A 156 -4.32 8.20 -15.50
N THR A 157 -3.13 7.65 -15.31
CA THR A 157 -2.88 6.37 -14.64
C THR A 157 -2.40 6.57 -13.21
N GLY A 158 -2.28 5.48 -12.46
CA GLY A 158 -1.62 5.46 -11.15
C GLY A 158 -2.42 4.70 -10.10
N THR A 159 -1.88 4.70 -8.89
CA THR A 159 -2.48 3.98 -7.76
C THR A 159 -2.98 4.96 -6.71
N VAL A 160 -4.05 4.60 -6.01
CA VAL A 160 -4.46 5.22 -4.76
C VAL A 160 -4.65 4.11 -3.72
N VAL A 161 -3.93 4.21 -2.62
CA VAL A 161 -4.12 3.36 -1.45
C VAL A 161 -4.59 4.25 -0.31
N GLN A 162 -5.84 4.08 0.11
CA GLN A 162 -6.38 4.74 1.29
C GLN A 162 -6.58 3.71 2.39
N PHE A 163 -6.13 3.99 3.60
CA PHE A 163 -6.25 3.06 4.72
C PHE A 163 -6.48 3.77 6.05
N ARG A 164 -7.14 3.07 6.96
CA ARG A 164 -7.31 3.49 8.35
C ARG A 164 -6.59 2.49 9.27
N PRO A 165 -5.43 2.86 9.86
CA PRO A 165 -4.74 2.03 10.82
C PRO A 165 -5.69 1.60 11.95
N ASP A 166 -5.62 0.35 12.37
CA ASP A 166 -6.39 -0.14 13.52
C ASP A 166 -5.73 0.35 14.81
N PRO A 167 -6.38 1.23 15.60
CA PRO A 167 -5.78 1.76 16.83
C PRO A 167 -5.55 0.70 17.91
N ALA A 168 -6.22 -0.47 17.83
CA ALA A 168 -5.98 -1.58 18.73
C ALA A 168 -4.69 -2.35 18.39
N LEU A 169 -4.29 -2.36 17.12
CA LEU A 169 -3.08 -3.04 16.65
C LEU A 169 -1.89 -2.09 16.51
N VAL A 170 -2.13 -0.84 16.15
CA VAL A 170 -1.13 0.19 15.90
C VAL A 170 -1.50 1.46 16.68
N PRO A 171 -1.20 1.51 18.00
CA PRO A 171 -1.50 2.68 18.82
C PRO A 171 -0.75 3.92 18.35
N GLY A 172 -1.41 5.08 18.46
CA GLY A 172 -0.84 6.38 18.10
C GLY A 172 -1.75 7.17 17.17
N SER A 173 -1.24 8.29 16.67
CA SER A 173 -1.93 9.14 15.70
C SER A 173 -0.98 9.50 14.57
N LEU A 174 -1.52 9.79 13.38
CA LEU A 174 -0.76 10.35 12.27
C LEU A 174 -0.90 11.87 12.26
N THR A 175 0.22 12.57 12.24
CA THR A 175 0.26 14.01 11.94
C THR A 175 0.92 14.27 10.60
N ALA A 176 0.55 15.37 9.95
CA ALA A 176 1.16 15.74 8.67
C ALA A 176 2.67 16.01 8.81
N ASP A 177 3.12 16.50 9.97
CA ASP A 177 4.54 16.78 10.22
C ASP A 177 5.36 15.50 10.39
N GLU A 178 4.83 14.48 11.08
CA GLU A 178 5.47 13.16 11.15
C GLU A 178 5.60 12.52 9.77
N VAL A 179 4.53 12.59 8.97
CA VAL A 179 4.54 12.07 7.59
C VAL A 179 5.55 12.82 6.72
N ARG A 180 5.61 14.16 6.81
CA ARG A 180 6.60 14.97 6.08
C ARG A 180 8.03 14.62 6.48
N ALA A 181 8.30 14.52 7.78
CA ALA A 181 9.62 14.17 8.29
C ALA A 181 10.05 12.78 7.81
N ALA A 182 9.16 11.78 7.91
CA ALA A 182 9.43 10.43 7.47
C ALA A 182 9.63 10.32 5.95
N ALA A 183 8.86 11.06 5.16
CA ALA A 183 8.95 11.07 3.70
C ALA A 183 10.14 11.87 3.15
N GLN A 184 10.84 12.67 3.97
CA GLN A 184 11.95 13.53 3.54
C GLN A 184 13.08 12.76 2.84
N ALA A 185 13.33 11.51 3.23
CA ALA A 185 14.35 10.67 2.58
C ALA A 185 14.01 10.36 1.11
N TYR A 186 12.74 10.47 0.71
CA TYR A 186 12.27 10.18 -0.64
C TYR A 186 12.12 11.42 -1.53
N THR A 187 12.12 12.63 -0.97
CA THR A 187 11.87 13.86 -1.75
C THR A 187 12.98 14.19 -2.75
N GLY A 188 14.16 13.59 -2.60
CA GLY A 188 15.24 13.68 -3.59
C GLY A 188 15.00 12.81 -4.84
N VAL A 189 14.07 11.86 -4.78
CA VAL A 189 13.71 10.95 -5.87
C VAL A 189 12.47 11.46 -6.61
N VAL A 190 11.44 11.84 -5.88
CA VAL A 190 10.14 12.26 -6.42
C VAL A 190 9.50 13.30 -5.51
N PRO A 191 8.83 14.34 -6.04
CA PRO A 191 8.06 15.26 -5.23
C PRO A 191 6.94 14.53 -4.45
N ILE A 192 6.88 14.76 -3.13
CA ILE A 192 5.85 14.24 -2.24
C ILE A 192 5.11 15.41 -1.61
N GLU A 193 3.85 15.59 -1.98
CA GLU A 193 2.96 16.57 -1.37
C GLU A 193 2.25 15.92 -0.16
N VAL A 194 2.34 16.52 1.02
CA VAL A 194 1.64 16.05 2.23
C VAL A 194 0.63 17.10 2.69
N VAL A 195 -0.65 16.73 2.67
CA VAL A 195 -1.78 17.60 3.01
C VAL A 195 -2.58 16.97 4.16
N ALA A 196 -3.08 17.80 5.07
CA ALA A 196 -4.11 17.40 6.02
C ALA A 196 -5.42 18.10 5.65
N GLU A 197 -6.52 17.35 5.62
CA GLU A 197 -7.85 17.95 5.51
C GLU A 197 -8.09 18.87 6.71
N SER A 198 -8.60 20.07 6.44
CA SER A 198 -8.99 20.99 7.51
C SER A 198 -10.22 20.42 8.21
N VAL A 199 -10.15 20.33 9.54
CA VAL A 199 -11.28 19.96 10.41
C VAL A 199 -12.30 21.10 10.47
#